data_AF-A0A9P5UED4-F1
#
_entry.id   AF-A0A9P5UED4-F1
#
_cell.length_a   1.000
_cell.length_b   1.000
_cell.length_c   1.000
_cell.angle_alpha   90.00
_cell.angle_beta   90.00
_cell.angle_gamma   90.00
#
_symmetry.space_group_name_H-M   'P 1'
#
loop_
_entity.id
_entity.type
_entity.pdbx_description
1 polymer ?
#
loop_
_entity_poly.entity_id
_entity_poly.type
_entity_poly.pdbx_seq_one_letter_code
_entity_poly.pdbx_strand_id
1 'polypeptide(L)'
;MASSQSFLNQCPSDDNLQLLARVAADSQRIDFPLTSQVANLDFITPVRSSKRINERRYSPSDDSESISSRSSMSPTPTLVEHSSAGSPVSWKAKKSCHRSPKVTEAQKCARAAREPRRKEILSRAQRIKTVENSPVNEQQFRVLRMVYDEITKYPKDSWVAIVAVIIHRSFAQVKHWFSNERQKNKSGDTVDCFNDVGEKIRVRPMALHEQWTDEFFESVVMIYNFKSHRSLHWVE
;
A
#
# COMPACT_ATOMS: atom_id res chain seq x y z
N MET A 1 16.38 43.21 37.66
CA MET A 1 15.26 42.47 37.06
C MET A 1 15.64 42.09 35.63
N ALA A 2 16.19 40.90 35.44
CA ALA A 2 16.40 40.28 34.14
C ALA A 2 16.46 38.76 34.38
N SER A 3 15.40 38.05 34.03
CA SER A 3 15.34 36.59 34.14
C SER A 3 15.69 35.97 32.79
N SER A 4 16.90 35.43 32.69
CA SER A 4 17.34 34.60 31.57
C SER A 4 16.74 33.20 31.72
N GLN A 5 15.87 32.80 30.80
CA GLN A 5 15.43 31.41 30.66
C GLN A 5 16.35 30.68 29.68
N SER A 6 17.10 29.72 30.21
CA SER A 6 17.91 28.76 29.46
C SER A 6 17.02 27.64 28.91
N PHE A 7 16.90 27.54 27.58
CA PHE A 7 16.32 26.37 26.90
C PHE A 7 17.34 25.22 26.95
N LEU A 8 17.02 24.19 27.72
CA LEU A 8 17.73 22.91 27.70
C LEU A 8 17.40 22.17 26.40
N ASN A 9 18.45 21.87 25.64
CA ASN A 9 18.42 20.93 24.52
C ASN A 9 17.97 19.55 25.02
N GLN A 10 16.82 19.07 24.53
CA GLN A 10 16.42 17.68 24.68
C GLN A 10 17.23 16.82 23.70
N CYS A 11 18.06 15.94 24.26
CA CYS A 11 18.72 14.88 23.51
C CYS A 11 17.67 13.97 22.85
N PRO A 12 17.88 13.53 21.60
CA PRO A 12 17.03 12.52 20.97
C PRO A 12 17.15 11.19 21.72
N SER A 13 16.01 10.60 22.07
CA SER A 13 15.90 9.34 22.82
C SER A 13 16.65 8.19 22.15
N ASP A 14 17.34 7.38 22.96
CA ASP A 14 18.21 6.25 22.57
C ASP A 14 17.53 5.15 21.75
N ASP A 15 16.20 5.11 21.67
CA ASP A 15 15.45 4.08 20.96
C ASP A 15 15.64 4.14 19.43
N ASN A 16 15.80 5.33 18.86
CA ASN A 16 16.06 5.51 17.41
C ASN A 16 17.42 4.91 16.99
N LEU A 17 18.39 4.89 17.91
CA LEU A 17 19.70 4.29 17.66
C LEU A 17 19.61 2.76 17.64
N GLN A 18 18.65 2.15 18.34
CA GLN A 18 18.50 0.70 18.34
C GLN A 18 17.95 0.15 17.02
N LEU A 19 17.07 0.87 16.30
CA LEU A 19 16.68 0.48 14.94
C LEU A 19 17.85 0.65 13.96
N LEU A 20 18.58 1.78 14.05
CA LEU A 20 19.79 1.99 13.24
C LEU A 20 20.89 0.96 13.53
N ALA A 21 21.02 0.52 14.78
CA ALA A 21 21.97 -0.50 15.23
C ALA A 21 21.51 -1.93 14.91
N ARG A 22 20.21 -2.24 14.96
CA ARG A 22 19.67 -3.55 14.52
C ARG A 22 19.75 -3.71 13.00
N VAL A 23 19.42 -2.67 12.24
CA VAL A 23 19.68 -2.61 10.79
C VAL A 23 21.18 -2.73 10.49
N ALA A 24 22.06 -2.30 11.40
CA ALA A 24 23.52 -2.50 11.27
C ALA A 24 24.00 -3.90 11.69
N ALA A 25 23.34 -4.55 12.65
CA ALA A 25 23.76 -5.82 13.23
C ALA A 25 23.25 -7.05 12.45
N ASP A 26 22.07 -6.98 11.80
CA ASP A 26 21.49 -8.12 11.07
C ASP A 26 22.05 -8.34 9.66
N SER A 27 22.99 -7.50 9.19
CA SER A 27 23.72 -7.75 7.93
C SER A 27 24.84 -8.78 8.03
N GLN A 28 25.11 -9.37 9.20
CA GLN A 28 26.18 -10.37 9.39
C GLN A 28 25.71 -11.82 9.60
N ARG A 29 24.42 -12.13 9.45
CA ARG A 29 23.88 -13.49 9.59
C ARG A 29 23.02 -13.92 8.41
N ILE A 30 23.60 -13.95 7.23
CA ILE A 30 23.09 -14.79 6.13
C ILE A 30 24.06 -15.96 5.98
N ASP A 31 24.00 -16.88 6.94
CA ASP A 31 24.56 -18.22 6.75
C ASP A 31 23.64 -18.97 5.79
N PHE A 32 24.13 -19.13 4.55
CA PHE A 32 23.52 -20.01 3.57
C PHE A 32 23.72 -21.47 4.02
N PRO A 33 22.65 -22.29 4.15
CA PRO A 33 22.85 -23.72 4.22
C PRO A 33 23.25 -24.23 2.83
N LEU A 34 24.52 -24.67 2.72
CA LEU A 34 24.99 -25.54 1.65
C LEU A 34 24.27 -26.90 1.78
N THR A 35 23.14 -27.06 1.10
CA THR A 35 22.64 -28.39 0.75
C THR A 35 23.15 -28.77 -0.63
N SER A 36 24.25 -29.51 -0.63
CA SER A 36 24.67 -30.36 -1.73
C SER A 36 23.68 -31.54 -1.82
N GLN A 37 22.81 -31.56 -2.83
CA GLN A 37 22.28 -32.81 -3.35
C GLN A 37 22.23 -32.76 -4.87
N VAL A 38 23.08 -33.62 -5.42
CA VAL A 38 23.10 -34.04 -6.81
C VAL A 38 21.92 -35.00 -7.00
N ALA A 39 20.97 -34.64 -7.87
CA ALA A 39 20.10 -35.61 -8.52
C ALA A 39 19.55 -35.03 -9.84
N ASN A 40 19.92 -35.70 -10.93
CA ASN A 40 19.32 -35.59 -12.26
C ASN A 40 17.80 -35.62 -12.21
N LEU A 41 17.12 -34.77 -12.99
CA LEU A 41 15.88 -35.11 -13.70
C LEU A 41 15.46 -33.97 -14.64
N ASP A 42 15.71 -34.22 -15.93
CA ASP A 42 14.93 -33.91 -17.12
C ASP A 42 14.31 -32.51 -17.34
N PHE A 43 14.79 -31.94 -18.45
CA PHE A 43 14.15 -30.91 -19.26
C PHE A 43 12.63 -31.12 -19.41
N ILE A 44 11.84 -30.23 -18.81
CA ILE A 44 10.45 -30.03 -19.21
C ILE A 44 10.30 -28.58 -19.68
N THR A 45 10.15 -28.44 -21.00
CA THR A 45 9.79 -27.20 -21.67
C THR A 45 8.34 -26.81 -21.32
N PRO A 46 8.03 -25.52 -21.07
CA PRO A 46 6.64 -25.10 -20.94
C PRO A 46 6.00 -24.99 -22.31
N VAL A 47 5.10 -25.95 -22.59
CA VAL A 47 4.17 -25.93 -23.71
C VAL A 47 3.21 -24.75 -23.56
N ARG A 48 3.26 -23.89 -24.58
CA ARG A 48 2.30 -22.85 -24.96
C ARG A 48 0.87 -23.39 -24.92
N SER A 49 0.02 -22.85 -24.05
CA SER A 49 -1.43 -23.11 -24.09
C SER A 49 -2.20 -21.82 -24.36
N SER A 50 -2.61 -21.70 -25.62
CA SER A 50 -3.64 -20.80 -26.13
C SER A 50 -5.02 -21.19 -25.60
N LYS A 51 -5.83 -20.20 -25.17
CA LYS A 51 -7.31 -20.14 -25.15
C LYS A 51 -7.68 -18.85 -24.38
N ARG A 52 -8.57 -17.95 -24.79
CA ARG A 52 -9.53 -17.84 -25.90
C ARG A 52 -9.80 -16.34 -26.06
N ILE A 53 -9.65 -15.85 -27.29
CA ILE A 53 -10.20 -14.58 -27.77
C ILE A 53 -11.72 -14.73 -27.83
N ASN A 54 -12.46 -13.80 -27.23
CA ASN A 54 -13.90 -13.68 -27.38
C ASN A 54 -14.18 -12.40 -28.19
N GLU A 55 -14.15 -12.53 -29.51
CA GLU A 55 -14.60 -11.50 -30.44
C GLU A 55 -16.13 -11.43 -30.37
N ARG A 56 -16.66 -10.41 -29.67
CA ARG A 56 -18.01 -9.92 -29.94
C ARG A 56 -17.95 -8.99 -31.14
N ARG A 57 -18.29 -9.54 -32.31
CA ARG A 57 -18.66 -8.76 -33.49
C ARG A 57 -19.89 -7.93 -33.15
N TYR A 58 -19.79 -6.62 -33.34
CA TYR A 58 -20.92 -5.71 -33.37
C TYR A 58 -20.95 -5.10 -34.78
N SER A 59 -21.92 -5.54 -35.58
CA SER A 59 -22.24 -4.92 -36.87
C SER A 59 -23.46 -4.02 -36.64
N PRO A 60 -23.41 -2.73 -36.98
CA PRO A 60 -24.59 -1.88 -37.03
C PRO A 60 -25.21 -1.97 -38.43
N SER A 61 -26.47 -2.36 -38.49
CA SER A 61 -27.33 -2.17 -39.66
C SER A 61 -28.44 -1.21 -39.25
N ASP A 62 -28.39 -0.02 -39.83
CA ASP A 62 -29.51 0.90 -39.96
C ASP A 62 -30.62 0.23 -40.77
N ASP A 63 -31.87 0.36 -40.34
CA ASP A 63 -32.99 0.66 -41.22
C ASP A 63 -34.22 1.07 -40.41
N SER A 64 -35.03 1.89 -41.07
CA SER A 64 -36.01 2.83 -40.54
C SER A 64 -37.42 2.26 -40.37
N GLU A 65 -38.27 3.11 -39.77
CA GLU A 65 -39.73 3.23 -39.95
C GLU A 65 -40.68 2.60 -38.90
N SER A 66 -41.18 3.50 -38.03
CA SER A 66 -42.59 3.87 -37.78
C SER A 66 -43.71 2.81 -37.90
N ILE A 67 -44.62 2.80 -36.92
CA ILE A 67 -46.05 3.27 -37.00
C ILE A 67 -46.90 2.61 -35.86
N SER A 68 -47.59 3.46 -35.10
CA SER A 68 -48.90 3.35 -34.39
C SER A 68 -49.30 2.23 -33.41
N SER A 69 -49.58 2.70 -32.18
CA SER A 69 -50.84 2.61 -31.41
C SER A 69 -51.70 1.34 -31.45
N ARG A 70 -51.97 0.75 -30.26
CA ARG A 70 -53.32 0.31 -29.85
C ARG A 70 -53.45 -0.02 -28.36
N SER A 71 -54.56 0.45 -27.79
CA SER A 71 -54.98 0.35 -26.39
C SER A 71 -55.71 -0.95 -26.04
N SER A 72 -55.82 -1.18 -24.72
CA SER A 72 -56.97 -1.77 -24.00
C SER A 72 -57.13 -3.30 -23.95
N MET A 73 -57.08 -3.87 -22.73
CA MET A 73 -58.25 -4.43 -22.01
C MET A 73 -57.77 -5.20 -20.77
N SER A 74 -58.40 -4.90 -19.62
CA SER A 74 -58.38 -5.71 -18.38
C SER A 74 -59.16 -7.02 -18.58
N PRO A 75 -59.00 -8.02 -17.69
CA PRO A 75 -59.90 -8.10 -16.53
C PRO A 75 -59.29 -8.65 -15.22
N THR A 76 -59.78 -8.14 -14.09
CA THR A 76 -59.86 -8.79 -12.76
C THR A 76 -60.95 -9.89 -12.79
N PRO A 77 -60.97 -10.96 -11.96
CA PRO A 77 -60.97 -10.93 -10.47
C PRO A 77 -60.08 -12.04 -9.84
N THR A 78 -59.74 -12.03 -8.55
CA THR A 78 -60.46 -12.80 -7.53
C THR A 78 -59.99 -12.40 -6.12
N LEU A 79 -61.01 -12.23 -5.28
CA LEU A 79 -61.07 -11.88 -3.88
C LEU A 79 -60.55 -13.03 -3.00
N VAL A 80 -59.60 -12.74 -2.10
CA VAL A 80 -59.45 -13.49 -0.84
C VAL A 80 -59.05 -12.51 0.26
N GLU A 81 -60.00 -12.34 1.17
CA GLU A 81 -59.94 -11.53 2.37
C GLU A 81 -59.55 -12.46 3.53
N HIS A 82 -58.39 -12.23 4.14
CA HIS A 82 -58.06 -12.78 5.45
C HIS A 82 -57.45 -11.67 6.30
N SER A 83 -58.30 -11.08 7.14
CA SER A 83 -57.92 -10.29 8.29
C SER A 83 -57.13 -11.15 9.27
N SER A 84 -55.92 -10.71 9.66
CA SER A 84 -55.45 -10.85 11.04
C SER A 84 -54.27 -9.93 11.32
N ALA A 85 -54.46 -9.16 12.38
CA ALA A 85 -53.52 -8.24 12.98
C ALA A 85 -52.15 -8.89 13.23
N GLY A 86 -51.10 -8.23 12.74
CA GLY A 86 -49.73 -8.60 12.99
C GLY A 86 -48.84 -7.39 12.78
N SER A 87 -48.79 -6.52 13.79
CA SER A 87 -47.84 -5.41 13.85
C SER A 87 -46.41 -5.95 13.68
N PRO A 88 -45.67 -5.59 12.60
CA PRO A 88 -44.24 -5.84 12.58
C PRO A 88 -43.60 -4.67 13.31
N VAL A 89 -43.35 -4.86 14.61
CA VAL A 89 -42.44 -4.01 15.36
C VAL A 89 -41.15 -3.94 14.55
N SER A 90 -40.89 -2.77 13.99
CA SER A 90 -39.72 -2.47 13.19
C SER A 90 -38.52 -2.40 14.14
N TRP A 91 -37.91 -3.55 14.42
CA TRP A 91 -36.60 -3.65 15.06
C TRP A 91 -35.53 -3.19 14.07
N LYS A 92 -35.58 -1.93 13.65
CA LYS A 92 -34.42 -1.25 13.09
C LYS A 92 -33.45 -1.02 14.24
N ALA A 93 -32.77 -2.10 14.64
CA ALA A 93 -31.54 -2.01 15.38
C ALA A 93 -30.62 -1.10 14.58
N LYS A 94 -30.52 0.16 15.01
CA LYS A 94 -29.53 1.11 14.50
C LYS A 94 -28.18 0.45 14.76
N LYS A 95 -27.64 -0.22 13.74
CA LYS A 95 -26.26 -0.70 13.72
C LYS A 95 -25.44 0.52 14.10
N SER A 96 -24.84 0.46 15.30
CA SER A 96 -23.90 1.47 15.79
C SER A 96 -22.84 1.59 14.71
N CYS A 97 -22.97 2.63 13.88
CA CYS A 97 -22.00 2.91 12.86
C CYS A 97 -20.73 3.28 13.60
N HIS A 98 -19.69 2.47 13.41
CA HIS A 98 -18.37 2.69 13.98
C HIS A 98 -17.97 4.15 13.75
N ARG A 99 -18.09 4.98 14.80
CA ARG A 99 -17.65 6.37 14.73
C ARG A 99 -16.14 6.32 14.69
N SER A 100 -15.58 6.66 13.53
CA SER A 100 -14.15 6.91 13.37
C SER A 100 -13.68 7.84 14.49
N PRO A 101 -12.48 7.64 15.05
CA PRO A 101 -11.92 8.54 16.06
C PRO A 101 -12.05 9.99 15.59
N LYS A 102 -12.58 10.86 16.45
CA LYS A 102 -12.71 12.29 16.14
C LYS A 102 -11.30 12.88 16.03
N VAL A 103 -10.86 13.13 14.80
CA VAL A 103 -9.61 13.85 14.52
C VAL A 103 -9.72 15.26 15.10
N THR A 104 -8.75 15.64 15.93
CA THR A 104 -8.70 16.98 16.55
C THR A 104 -8.46 18.06 15.49
N GLU A 105 -8.87 19.30 15.76
CA GLU A 105 -8.55 20.42 14.84
C GLU A 105 -7.03 20.58 14.65
N ALA A 106 -6.24 20.39 15.72
CA ALA A 106 -4.78 20.39 15.65
C ALA A 106 -4.25 19.34 14.66
N GLN A 107 -4.80 18.12 14.67
CA GLN A 107 -4.42 17.08 13.71
C GLN A 107 -4.84 17.42 12.28
N LYS A 108 -6.00 18.06 12.07
CA LYS A 108 -6.39 18.54 10.73
C LYS A 108 -5.42 19.59 10.21
N CYS A 109 -5.04 20.56 11.04
CA CYS A 109 -4.05 21.56 10.70
C CYS A 109 -2.68 20.94 10.39
N ALA A 110 -2.21 20.01 11.23
CA ALA A 110 -0.95 19.29 11.01
C ALA A 110 -0.98 18.49 9.69
N ARG A 111 -2.11 17.87 9.35
CA ARG A 111 -2.29 17.20 8.06
C ARG A 111 -2.18 18.17 6.90
N ALA A 112 -2.94 19.26 6.97
CA ALA A 112 -2.95 20.30 5.93
C ALA A 112 -1.56 20.90 5.72
N ALA A 113 -0.76 21.05 6.77
CA ALA A 113 0.61 21.54 6.68
C ALA A 113 1.56 20.56 5.95
N ARG A 114 1.31 19.24 6.02
CA ARG A 114 2.12 18.21 5.34
C ARG A 114 1.71 17.93 3.90
N GLU A 115 0.46 18.22 3.53
CA GLU A 115 -0.07 17.94 2.19
C GLU A 115 0.72 18.58 1.02
N PRO A 116 1.19 19.84 1.10
CA PRO A 116 1.99 20.45 0.02
C PRO A 116 3.26 19.64 -0.28
N ARG A 117 3.97 19.22 0.76
CA ARG A 117 5.19 18.40 0.64
C ARG A 117 4.90 17.05 0.01
N ARG A 118 3.83 16.37 0.44
CA ARG A 118 3.40 15.10 -0.16
C ARG A 118 3.09 15.23 -1.65
N LYS A 119 2.39 16.30 -2.04
CA LYS A 119 2.09 16.59 -3.45
C LYS A 119 3.35 16.85 -4.25
N GLU A 120 4.30 17.60 -3.70
CA GLU A 120 5.59 17.85 -4.33
C GLU A 120 6.35 16.54 -4.57
N ILE A 121 6.50 15.70 -3.55
CA ILE A 121 7.20 14.41 -3.65
C ILE A 121 6.51 13.50 -4.67
N LEU A 122 5.18 13.42 -4.63
CA LEU A 122 4.41 12.65 -5.60
C LEU A 122 4.62 13.16 -7.03
N SER A 123 4.58 14.48 -7.24
CA SER A 123 4.84 15.09 -8.54
C SER A 123 6.26 14.77 -9.02
N ARG A 124 7.25 14.82 -8.13
CA ARG A 124 8.64 14.47 -8.44
C ARG A 124 8.76 12.99 -8.84
N ALA A 125 8.11 12.08 -8.12
CA ALA A 125 8.09 10.66 -8.44
C ALA A 125 7.43 10.37 -9.79
N GLN A 126 6.35 11.09 -10.13
CA GLN A 126 5.65 10.95 -11.42
C GLN A 126 6.48 11.45 -12.61
N ARG A 127 7.40 12.40 -12.40
CA ARG A 127 8.31 12.87 -13.47
C ARG A 127 9.41 11.87 -13.82
N ILE A 128 9.66 10.86 -12.97
CA ILE A 128 10.69 9.85 -13.22
C ILE A 128 10.22 8.94 -14.36
N LYS A 129 10.85 9.10 -15.53
CA LYS A 129 10.63 8.23 -16.68
C LYS A 129 11.66 7.10 -16.66
N THR A 130 11.18 5.87 -16.63
CA THR A 130 11.99 4.66 -16.74
C THR A 130 11.45 3.81 -17.88
N VAL A 131 12.30 2.98 -18.47
CA VAL A 131 11.85 1.97 -19.44
C VAL A 131 10.79 1.09 -18.78
N GLU A 132 9.64 0.98 -19.44
CA GLU A 132 8.55 0.13 -18.99
C GLU A 132 9.03 -1.33 -18.90
N ASN A 133 8.62 -2.05 -17.86
CA ASN A 133 9.03 -3.43 -17.59
C ASN A 133 10.54 -3.65 -17.39
N SER A 134 11.35 -2.60 -17.26
CA SER A 134 12.75 -2.73 -16.85
C SER A 134 12.83 -3.42 -15.50
N PRO A 135 13.63 -4.49 -15.36
CA PRO A 135 13.80 -5.17 -14.09
C PRO A 135 14.42 -4.21 -13.07
N VAL A 136 14.03 -4.41 -11.81
CA VAL A 136 14.60 -3.68 -10.68
C VAL A 136 16.03 -4.17 -10.46
N ASN A 137 16.98 -3.25 -10.28
CA ASN A 137 18.37 -3.59 -9.96
C ASN A 137 18.41 -4.26 -8.57
N GLU A 138 19.34 -5.18 -8.34
CA GLU A 138 19.61 -5.82 -7.05
C GLU A 138 19.61 -4.81 -5.88
N GLN A 139 20.30 -3.68 -6.03
CA GLN A 139 20.33 -2.62 -5.02
C GLN A 139 18.92 -2.06 -4.71
N GLN A 140 18.18 -1.73 -5.75
CA GLN A 140 16.82 -1.20 -5.64
C GLN A 140 15.87 -2.26 -5.05
N PHE A 141 16.09 -3.52 -5.39
CA PHE A 141 15.33 -4.66 -4.88
C PHE A 141 15.54 -4.83 -3.37
N ARG A 142 16.77 -4.69 -2.87
CA ARG A 142 17.06 -4.71 -1.42
C ARG A 142 16.31 -3.63 -0.66
N VAL A 143 16.27 -2.41 -1.19
CA VAL A 143 15.51 -1.30 -0.57
C VAL A 143 14.02 -1.62 -0.53
N LEU A 144 13.45 -2.10 -1.63
CA LEU A 144 12.04 -2.51 -1.69
C LEU A 144 11.73 -3.64 -0.71
N ARG A 145 12.64 -4.60 -0.58
CA ARG A 145 12.52 -5.72 0.36
C ARG A 145 12.58 -5.28 1.80
N MET A 146 13.52 -4.43 2.19
CA MET A 146 13.57 -3.87 3.54
C MET A 146 12.24 -3.17 3.88
N VAL A 147 11.72 -2.32 3.00
CA VAL A 147 10.43 -1.65 3.25
C VAL A 147 9.30 -2.68 3.40
N TYR A 148 9.25 -3.70 2.54
CA TYR A 148 8.19 -4.71 2.59
C TYR A 148 8.25 -5.61 3.82
N ASP A 149 9.44 -6.09 4.17
CA ASP A 149 9.68 -7.09 5.19
C ASP A 149 9.77 -6.50 6.60
N GLU A 150 10.37 -5.32 6.73
CA GLU A 150 10.60 -4.70 8.04
C GLU A 150 9.57 -3.62 8.40
N ILE A 151 9.11 -2.84 7.43
CA ILE A 151 8.28 -1.66 7.71
C ILE A 151 6.80 -1.94 7.43
N THR A 152 6.43 -2.16 6.17
CA THR A 152 5.04 -2.31 5.75
C THR A 152 4.87 -3.00 4.41
N LYS A 153 3.84 -3.85 4.33
CA LYS A 153 3.35 -4.42 3.06
C LYS A 153 2.40 -3.48 2.31
N TYR A 154 1.86 -2.49 2.99
CA TYR A 154 0.82 -1.59 2.52
C TYR A 154 1.29 -0.13 2.63
N PRO A 155 2.40 0.25 1.96
CA PRO A 155 2.85 1.63 1.99
C PRO A 155 1.77 2.55 1.40
N LYS A 156 1.60 3.72 2.03
CA LYS A 156 0.76 4.79 1.50
C LYS A 156 1.34 5.34 0.20
N ASP A 157 0.53 6.01 -0.61
CA ASP A 157 1.00 6.62 -1.85
C ASP A 157 2.13 7.66 -1.60
N SER A 158 2.12 8.39 -0.48
CA SER A 158 3.24 9.27 -0.09
C SER A 158 4.55 8.49 0.08
N TRP A 159 4.50 7.35 0.77
CA TRP A 159 5.67 6.48 0.99
C TRP A 159 6.14 5.80 -0.28
N VAL A 160 5.22 5.36 -1.14
CA VAL A 160 5.56 4.83 -2.47
C VAL A 160 6.29 5.89 -3.30
N ALA A 161 5.84 7.16 -3.24
CA ALA A 161 6.50 8.27 -3.93
C ALA A 161 7.89 8.56 -3.37
N ILE A 162 8.06 8.54 -2.04
CA ILE A 162 9.37 8.68 -1.38
C ILE A 162 10.33 7.58 -1.86
N VAL A 163 9.90 6.31 -1.80
CA VAL A 163 10.72 5.17 -2.26
C VAL A 163 11.10 5.35 -3.73
N ALA A 164 10.13 5.68 -4.60
CA ALA A 164 10.34 5.90 -6.03
C ALA A 164 11.40 6.98 -6.31
N VAL A 165 11.37 8.09 -5.56
CA VAL A 165 12.37 9.16 -5.66
C VAL A 165 13.75 8.68 -5.23
N ILE A 166 13.86 7.94 -4.13
CA ILE A 166 15.15 7.48 -3.58
C ILE A 166 15.81 6.43 -4.48
N ILE A 167 15.05 5.46 -4.99
CA ILE A 167 15.62 4.37 -5.80
C ILE A 167 15.66 4.71 -7.31
N HIS A 168 15.21 5.92 -7.68
CA HIS A 168 15.10 6.39 -9.06
C HIS A 168 14.30 5.46 -9.96
N ARG A 169 13.12 5.01 -9.48
CA ARG A 169 12.16 4.22 -10.28
C ARG A 169 10.84 4.94 -10.41
N SER A 170 10.11 4.63 -11.47
CA SER A 170 8.80 5.26 -11.67
C SER A 170 7.84 4.85 -10.55
N PHE A 171 6.97 5.80 -10.16
CA PHE A 171 5.96 5.58 -9.13
C PHE A 171 5.10 4.33 -9.39
N ALA A 172 4.67 4.14 -10.64
CA ALA A 172 3.86 2.99 -11.05
C ALA A 172 4.59 1.66 -10.86
N GLN A 173 5.88 1.59 -11.22
CA GLN A 173 6.68 0.37 -11.03
C GLN A 173 6.79 -0.02 -9.56
N VAL A 174 7.07 0.94 -8.68
CA VAL A 174 7.14 0.67 -7.24
C VAL A 174 5.79 0.18 -6.71
N LYS A 175 4.70 0.85 -7.10
CA LYS A 175 3.34 0.45 -6.71
C LYS A 175 2.98 -0.96 -7.19
N HIS A 176 3.31 -1.29 -8.44
CA HIS A 176 3.12 -2.63 -9.01
C HIS A 176 3.98 -3.68 -8.29
N TRP A 177 5.23 -3.37 -7.97
CA TRP A 177 6.11 -4.27 -7.24
C TRP A 177 5.49 -4.66 -5.89
N PHE A 178 5.04 -3.69 -5.08
CA PHE A 178 4.37 -3.99 -3.80
C PHE A 178 3.08 -4.80 -3.99
N SER A 179 2.34 -4.55 -5.07
CA SER A 179 1.13 -5.33 -5.40
C SER A 179 1.47 -6.79 -5.70
N ASN A 180 2.45 -7.03 -6.57
CA ASN A 180 2.91 -8.37 -6.94
C ASN A 180 3.48 -9.10 -5.73
N GLU A 181 4.23 -8.41 -4.89
CA GLU A 181 4.85 -9.02 -3.71
C GLU A 181 3.81 -9.49 -2.68
N ARG A 182 2.70 -8.76 -2.51
CA ARG A 182 1.56 -9.21 -1.69
C ARG A 182 0.80 -10.39 -2.29
N GLN A 183 0.76 -10.51 -3.61
CA GLN A 183 0.10 -11.64 -4.27
C GLN A 183 0.93 -12.92 -4.14
N LYS A 184 2.26 -12.80 -4.25
CA LYS A 184 3.22 -13.90 -4.04
C LYS A 184 3.27 -14.32 -2.57
N ASN A 185 3.41 -13.34 -1.67
CA ASN A 185 3.58 -13.57 -0.24
C ASN A 185 2.30 -13.16 0.51
N LYS A 186 1.39 -14.12 0.69
CA LYS A 186 0.13 -13.91 1.42
C LYS A 186 0.32 -13.90 2.95
N SER A 187 1.46 -14.40 3.44
CA SER A 187 1.76 -14.60 4.86
C SER A 187 2.46 -13.39 5.47
N GLY A 188 2.15 -13.07 6.73
CA GLY A 188 2.87 -12.11 7.56
C GLY A 188 1.95 -11.03 8.12
N ASP A 189 2.09 -10.79 9.41
CA ASP A 189 1.18 -9.94 10.17
C ASP A 189 1.45 -8.45 9.95
N THR A 190 0.37 -7.67 10.04
CA THR A 190 0.43 -6.21 10.07
C THR A 190 -0.45 -5.70 11.18
N VAL A 191 0.05 -4.72 11.92
CA VAL A 191 -0.68 -4.02 12.98
C VAL A 191 -1.11 -2.66 12.44
N ASP A 192 -2.36 -2.31 12.73
CA ASP A 192 -2.87 -0.97 12.48
C ASP A 192 -2.42 -0.04 13.62
N CYS A 193 -1.72 1.05 13.29
CA CYS A 193 -1.44 2.13 14.24
C CYS A 193 -1.80 3.49 13.64
N PHE A 194 -1.81 4.52 14.49
CA PHE A 194 -2.10 5.90 14.09
C PHE A 194 -0.84 6.73 14.27
N ASN A 195 -0.54 7.58 13.28
CA ASN A 195 0.52 8.56 13.44
C ASN A 195 0.05 9.75 14.31
N ASP A 196 0.97 10.67 14.58
CA ASP A 196 0.75 11.92 15.29
C ASP A 196 -0.41 12.77 14.71
N VAL A 197 -0.62 12.67 13.40
CA VAL A 197 -1.69 13.36 12.66
C VAL A 197 -3.03 12.60 12.68
N GLY A 198 -3.10 11.44 13.36
CA GLY A 198 -4.31 10.63 13.42
C GLY A 198 -4.63 9.88 12.12
N GLU A 199 -3.66 9.74 11.22
CA GLU A 199 -3.79 8.91 10.03
C GLU A 199 -3.47 7.45 10.37
N LYS A 200 -4.36 6.56 9.96
CA LYS A 200 -4.15 5.12 10.04
C LYS A 200 -3.01 4.68 9.12
N ILE A 201 -2.06 3.94 9.66
CA ILE A 201 -0.97 3.27 8.96
C ILE A 201 -0.96 1.79 9.32
N ARG A 202 -0.58 0.95 8.36
CA ARG A 202 -0.39 -0.49 8.55
C ARG A 202 1.09 -0.76 8.57
N VAL A 203 1.62 -1.28 9.67
CA VAL A 203 3.05 -1.55 9.84
C VAL A 203 3.26 -3.00 10.28
N ARG A 204 4.46 -3.53 10.06
CA ARG A 204 4.87 -4.84 10.61
C ARG A 204 5.00 -4.72 12.13
N PRO A 205 4.79 -5.81 12.90
CA PRO A 205 4.95 -5.78 14.36
C PRO A 205 6.30 -5.23 14.84
N MET A 206 7.39 -5.55 14.14
CA MET A 206 8.74 -5.07 14.47
C MET A 206 8.91 -3.55 14.31
N ALA A 207 8.08 -2.91 13.49
CA ALA A 207 8.09 -1.47 13.26
C ALA A 207 7.10 -0.72 14.16
N LEU A 208 6.39 -1.40 15.07
CA LEU A 208 5.28 -0.79 15.83
C LEU A 208 5.75 0.28 16.84
N HIS A 209 6.98 0.18 17.33
CA HIS A 209 7.51 1.07 18.37
C HIS A 209 7.85 2.48 17.87
N GLU A 210 7.87 2.67 16.55
CA GLU A 210 8.34 3.91 15.94
C GLU A 210 7.20 4.87 15.58
N GLN A 211 7.45 6.17 15.75
CA GLN A 211 6.53 7.22 15.30
C GLN A 211 6.71 7.47 13.80
N TRP A 212 6.04 6.67 12.97
CA TRP A 212 6.14 6.77 11.52
C TRP A 212 5.53 8.07 10.97
N THR A 213 6.40 8.98 10.57
CA THR A 213 6.09 10.16 9.76
C THR A 213 6.66 9.98 8.35
N ASP A 214 6.26 10.85 7.41
CA ASP A 214 6.81 10.81 6.04
C ASP A 214 8.33 11.14 6.06
N GLU A 215 8.75 12.07 6.93
CA GLU A 215 10.14 12.49 7.11
C GLU A 215 11.01 11.39 7.73
N PHE A 216 10.49 10.72 8.77
CA PHE A 216 11.19 9.60 9.40
C PHE A 216 11.34 8.43 8.42
N PHE A 217 10.25 8.07 7.74
CA PHE A 217 10.27 7.03 6.72
C PHE A 217 11.29 7.34 5.60
N GLU A 218 11.30 8.56 5.08
CA GLU A 218 12.28 8.99 4.08
C GLU A 218 13.72 8.84 4.57
N SER A 219 14.00 9.25 5.81
CA SER A 219 15.33 9.15 6.41
C SER A 219 15.79 7.70 6.53
N VAL A 220 14.92 6.81 7.03
CA VAL A 220 15.22 5.36 7.14
C VAL A 220 15.54 4.76 5.76
N VAL A 221 14.70 5.03 4.76
CA VAL A 221 14.89 4.48 3.40
C VAL A 221 16.15 5.06 2.75
N MET A 222 16.44 6.35 2.94
CA MET A 222 17.63 7.00 2.38
C MET A 222 18.91 6.43 2.99
N ILE A 223 18.97 6.29 4.32
CA ILE A 223 20.11 5.70 5.03
C ILE A 223 20.32 4.25 4.57
N TYR A 224 19.26 3.47 4.46
CA TYR A 224 19.35 2.08 4.01
C TYR A 224 19.81 1.97 2.56
N ASN A 225 19.31 2.82 1.66
CA ASN A 225 19.76 2.88 0.27
C ASN A 225 21.26 3.21 0.19
N PHE A 226 21.73 4.19 0.98
CA PHE A 226 23.14 4.54 1.04
C PHE A 226 24.01 3.39 1.58
N LYS A 227 23.59 2.74 2.67
CA LYS A 227 24.28 1.57 3.23
C LYS A 227 24.36 0.43 2.22
N SER A 228 23.25 0.11 1.56
CA SER A 228 23.19 -0.97 0.58
C SER A 228 24.12 -0.70 -0.62
N HIS A 229 24.31 0.57 -1.00
CA HIS A 229 25.27 0.94 -2.04
C HIS A 229 26.73 0.74 -1.59
N ARG A 230 27.05 1.02 -0.33
CA ARG A 230 28.40 0.80 0.22
C ARG A 230 28.72 -0.67 0.38
N SER A 231 27.79 -1.49 0.87
CA SER A 231 28.03 -2.93 1.04
C SER A 231 28.35 -3.67 -0.28
N LEU A 232 27.94 -3.13 -1.43
CA LEU A 232 28.30 -3.66 -2.75
C LEU A 232 29.73 -3.32 -3.17
N HIS A 233 30.38 -2.33 -2.56
CA HIS A 233 31.69 -1.81 -2.98
C HIS A 233 32.87 -2.28 -2.10
N TRP A 234 32.60 -3.05 -1.04
CA TRP A 234 33.60 -3.58 -0.10
C TRP A 234 34.00 -5.04 -0.37
N VAL A 235 33.54 -5.62 -1.47
CA VAL A 235 33.97 -6.95 -1.93
C VAL A 235 34.75 -6.77 -3.23
N GLU A 236 35.93 -6.14 -3.12
CA GLU A 236 37.01 -6.17 -4.12
C GLU A 236 38.35 -6.37 -3.40
#